data_AF-A0A3E0PKC7-F1
#
_entry.id   AF-A0A3E0PKC7-F1
#
_cell.length_a   1.000
_cell.length_b   1.000
_cell.length_c   1.000
_cell.angle_alpha   90.00
_cell.angle_beta   90.00
_cell.angle_gamma   90.00
#
_symmetry.space_group_name_H-M   'P 1'
#
loop_
_entity.id
_entity.type
_entity.pdbx_description
1 polymer ?
#
loop_
_entity_poly.entity_id
_entity_poly.type
_entity_poly.pdbx_seq_one_letter_code
_entity_poly.pdbx_strand_id
1 'polypeptide(L)'
;MSLFYQTVLLFSLNLIDAFLTVYWVRNGYATEGNYLMATLLEMGNLPFILVKVAIGVVAAYSFWNWKHFKLARFGLSISLVLYIGVMAIHFLTGLVVTGMVSGAFIQELNSWTRSVLIFSHQIAAHTIS
;
A
#
# COMPACT_ATOMS: atom_id res chain seq x y z
N MET A 1 -19.99 8.67 -9.86
CA MET A 1 -19.39 7.60 -9.03
C MET A 1 -19.62 7.95 -7.58
N SER A 2 -20.38 7.13 -6.86
CA SER A 2 -20.73 7.40 -5.46
C SER A 2 -19.46 7.29 -4.61
N LEU A 3 -19.06 8.40 -3.97
CA LEU A 3 -17.88 8.51 -3.08
C LEU A 3 -17.91 7.47 -1.96
N PHE A 4 -19.11 7.04 -1.57
CA PHE A 4 -19.33 6.02 -0.56
C PHE A 4 -18.61 4.70 -0.89
N TYR A 5 -18.73 4.20 -2.12
CA TYR A 5 -18.05 2.95 -2.50
C TYR A 5 -16.53 3.07 -2.46
N GLN A 6 -16.00 4.22 -2.89
CA GLN A 6 -14.55 4.48 -2.86
C GLN A 6 -14.03 4.56 -1.43
N THR A 7 -14.77 5.22 -0.53
CA THR A 7 -14.41 5.32 0.89
C THR A 7 -14.51 3.96 1.59
N VAL A 8 -15.58 3.19 1.35
CA VAL A 8 -15.73 1.83 1.89
C VAL A 8 -14.62 0.92 1.38
N LEU A 9 -14.32 0.97 0.08
CA LEU A 9 -13.24 0.16 -0.49
C LEU A 9 -11.89 0.54 0.09
N LEU A 10 -11.58 1.82 0.21
CA LEU A 10 -10.34 2.30 0.82
C LEU A 10 -10.21 1.89 2.28
N PHE A 11 -11.31 1.95 3.05
CA PHE A 11 -11.33 1.49 4.43
C PHE A 11 -11.11 -0.03 4.53
N SER A 12 -11.80 -0.81 3.69
CA SER A 12 -11.64 -2.28 3.65
C SER A 12 -10.23 -2.68 3.25
N LEU A 13 -9.63 -2.01 2.25
CA LEU A 13 -8.25 -2.25 1.85
C LEU A 13 -7.29 -1.94 2.99
N ASN A 14 -7.51 -0.85 3.75
CA ASN A 14 -6.68 -0.51 4.91
C ASN A 14 -6.80 -1.54 6.04
N LEU A 15 -8.00 -2.08 6.25
CA LEU A 15 -8.19 -3.14 7.24
C LEU A 15 -7.48 -4.44 6.82
N ILE A 16 -7.58 -4.82 5.53
CA ILE A 16 -6.88 -6.00 4.99
C ILE A 16 -5.36 -5.81 5.09
N ASP A 17 -4.86 -4.62 4.78
CA ASP A 17 -3.46 -4.23 4.94
C ASP A 17 -2.99 -4.41 6.40
N ALA A 18 -3.81 -4.02 7.38
CA ALA A 18 -3.50 -4.25 8.80
C ALA A 18 -3.29 -5.74 9.12
N PHE A 19 -4.18 -6.60 8.64
CA PHE A 19 -4.08 -8.04 8.89
C PHE A 19 -2.90 -8.68 8.17
N LEU A 20 -2.62 -8.27 6.93
CA LEU A 20 -1.46 -8.73 6.16
C LEU A 20 -0.15 -8.36 6.86
N THR A 21 -0.02 -7.12 7.32
CA THR A 21 1.15 -6.68 8.09
C THR A 21 1.36 -7.56 9.32
N VAL A 22 0.32 -7.73 10.14
CA VAL A 22 0.41 -8.57 11.35
C VAL A 22 0.82 -9.99 10.99
N TYR A 23 0.21 -10.57 9.94
CA TYR A 23 0.52 -11.92 9.50
C TYR A 23 1.98 -12.05 9.07
N TRP A 24 2.52 -11.16 8.24
CA TRP A 24 3.90 -11.30 7.78
C TRP A 24 4.95 -10.99 8.83
N VAL A 25 4.74 -9.95 9.64
CA VAL A 25 5.70 -9.59 10.69
C VAL A 25 5.76 -10.68 11.74
N ARG A 26 4.61 -11.24 12.13
CA ARG A 26 4.57 -12.34 13.12
C ARG A 26 5.14 -13.64 12.61
N ASN A 27 5.01 -13.93 11.33
CA ASN A 27 5.63 -15.10 10.72
C ASN A 27 7.10 -14.87 10.30
N GLY A 28 7.67 -13.69 10.57
CA GLY A 28 9.08 -13.37 10.29
C GLY A 28 9.40 -13.16 8.81
N TYR A 29 8.39 -13.00 7.95
CA TYR A 29 8.57 -12.84 6.50
C TYR A 29 8.92 -11.42 6.09
N ALA A 30 8.61 -10.44 6.93
CA ALA A 30 8.94 -9.03 6.71
C ALA A 30 9.23 -8.33 8.04
N THR A 31 10.23 -7.46 8.05
CA THR A 31 10.47 -6.51 9.15
C THR A 31 9.71 -5.23 8.87
N GLU A 32 9.01 -4.68 9.87
CA GLU A 32 8.34 -3.41 9.64
C GLU A 32 9.34 -2.26 9.50
N GLY A 33 9.23 -1.51 8.40
CA GLY A 33 10.13 -0.40 8.10
C GLY A 33 9.75 0.88 8.86
N ASN A 34 8.50 1.01 9.29
CA ASN A 34 8.03 2.15 10.06
C ASN A 34 8.21 1.88 11.56
N TYR A 35 9.14 2.61 12.19
CA TYR A 35 9.46 2.45 13.62
C TYR A 35 8.23 2.54 14.53
N LEU A 36 7.32 3.47 14.27
CA LEU A 36 6.09 3.61 15.07
C LEU A 36 5.19 2.38 14.93
N MET A 37 5.05 1.84 13.72
CA MET A 37 4.27 0.61 13.51
C MET A 37 4.95 -0.62 14.11
N ALA A 38 6.28 -0.70 14.05
CA ALA A 38 7.06 -1.77 14.68
C ALA A 38 6.86 -1.77 16.20
N THR A 39 6.96 -0.62 16.86
CA THR A 39 6.70 -0.50 18.31
C THR A 39 5.25 -0.87 18.66
N LEU A 40 4.27 -0.47 17.84
CA LEU A 40 2.88 -0.87 18.03
C LEU A 40 2.70 -2.40 17.93
N LEU A 41 3.37 -3.06 16.98
CA LEU A 41 3.35 -4.51 16.84
C LEU A 41 4.06 -5.22 18.00
N GLU A 42 5.15 -4.67 18.52
CA GLU A 42 5.86 -5.18 19.70
C GLU A 42 4.97 -5.14 20.95
N MET A 43 4.18 -4.08 21.13
CA MET A 43 3.18 -3.99 22.20
C MET A 43 2.00 -4.97 22.04
N GLY A 44 1.73 -5.43 20.81
CA GLY A 44 0.74 -6.46 20.51
C GLY A 44 0.02 -6.24 19.18
N ASN A 45 -0.73 -7.23 18.71
CA ASN A 45 -1.48 -7.11 17.46
C ASN A 45 -2.65 -6.11 17.57
N LEU A 46 -3.29 -6.09 18.75
CA LEU A 46 -4.43 -5.25 19.07
C LEU A 46 -4.13 -3.75 18.95
N PRO A 47 -3.08 -3.19 19.59
CA PRO A 47 -2.77 -1.75 19.46
C PRO A 47 -2.46 -1.33 18.02
N PHE A 48 -1.77 -2.18 17.24
CA PHE A 48 -1.52 -1.91 15.82
C PHE A 48 -2.82 -1.82 15.00
N ILE A 49 -3.72 -2.80 15.14
CA ILE A 49 -5.01 -2.82 14.43
C ILE A 49 -5.88 -1.63 14.86
N LEU A 50 -5.93 -1.31 16.15
CA LEU A 50 -6.70 -0.19 16.67
C LEU A 50 -6.26 1.15 16.07
N VAL A 51 -4.95 1.39 15.98
CA VAL A 51 -4.42 2.62 15.36
C VAL A 51 -4.75 2.68 13.88
N LYS A 52 -4.58 1.59 13.11
CA LYS A 52 -4.95 1.56 11.69
C LYS A 52 -6.44 1.82 11.47
N VAL A 53 -7.29 1.20 12.28
CA VAL A 53 -8.76 1.41 12.23
C VAL A 53 -9.12 2.84 12.60
N ALA A 54 -8.52 3.41 13.66
CA ALA A 54 -8.78 4.79 14.07
C ALA A 54 -8.43 5.79 12.95
N ILE A 55 -7.25 5.63 12.33
CA ILE A 55 -6.84 6.46 11.19
C ILE A 55 -7.80 6.28 10.00
N GLY A 56 -8.18 5.04 9.69
CA GLY A 56 -9.14 4.74 8.62
C GLY A 56 -10.51 5.38 8.85
N VAL A 57 -11.03 5.35 10.08
CA VAL A 57 -12.29 5.99 10.47
C VAL A 57 -12.18 7.52 10.36
N VAL A 58 -11.08 8.12 10.82
CA VAL A 58 -10.84 9.56 10.69
C VAL A 58 -10.81 9.96 9.21
N ALA A 59 -10.08 9.22 8.37
CA ALA A 59 -10.03 9.48 6.94
C ALA A 59 -11.42 9.37 6.28
N ALA A 60 -12.17 8.30 6.59
CA ALA A 60 -13.53 8.12 6.08
C ALA A 60 -14.48 9.25 6.53
N TYR A 61 -14.38 9.67 7.79
CA TYR A 61 -15.14 10.80 8.33
C TYR A 61 -14.77 12.12 7.65
N SER A 62 -13.49 12.38 7.43
CA SER A 62 -13.02 13.56 6.69
C SER A 62 -13.57 13.60 5.27
N PHE A 63 -13.55 12.48 4.55
CA PHE A 63 -14.12 12.40 3.20
C PHE A 63 -15.64 12.56 3.19
N TRP A 64 -16.33 12.05 4.21
CA TRP A 64 -17.77 12.25 4.38
C TRP A 64 -18.11 13.72 4.58
N ASN A 65 -17.38 14.42 5.46
CA ASN A 65 -17.61 15.82 5.79
C ASN A 65 -17.26 16.77 4.63
N TRP A 66 -16.22 16.45 3.85
CA TRP A 66 -15.76 17.28 2.73
C TRP A 66 -16.18 16.79 1.34
N LYS A 67 -17.20 15.92 1.25
CA LYS A 67 -17.72 15.36 -0.02
C LYS A 67 -18.10 16.42 -1.06
N HIS A 68 -18.40 17.64 -0.63
CA HIS A 68 -18.82 18.76 -1.49
C HIS A 68 -17.65 19.41 -2.25
N PHE A 69 -16.39 19.21 -1.83
CA PHE A 69 -15.22 19.79 -2.49
C PHE A 69 -14.70 18.86 -3.61
N LYS A 70 -14.50 19.41 -4.82
CA LYS A 70 -13.89 18.67 -5.95
C LYS A 70 -12.49 18.12 -5.60
N LEU A 71 -11.75 18.82 -4.73
CA LEU A 71 -10.42 18.42 -4.26
C LEU A 71 -10.47 17.13 -3.43
N ALA A 72 -11.47 16.96 -2.56
CA ALA A 72 -11.65 15.75 -1.76
C ALA A 72 -11.88 14.52 -2.63
N ARG A 73 -12.62 14.66 -3.74
CA ARG A 73 -12.85 13.57 -4.70
C ARG A 73 -11.59 13.17 -5.46
N PHE A 74 -10.79 14.16 -5.85
CA PHE A 74 -9.53 13.90 -6.55
C PHE A 74 -8.50 13.24 -5.62
N GLY A 75 -8.37 13.75 -4.39
CA GLY A 75 -7.53 13.17 -3.36
C GLY A 75 -7.94 11.74 -2.98
N LEU A 76 -9.24 11.45 -2.90
CA LEU A 76 -9.74 10.09 -2.68
C LEU A 76 -9.38 9.15 -3.83
N SER A 77 -9.55 9.60 -5.07
CA SER A 77 -9.25 8.78 -6.26
C SER A 77 -7.74 8.50 -6.37
N ILE A 78 -6.88 9.49 -6.11
CA ILE A 78 -5.43 9.29 -6.07
C ILE A 78 -5.06 8.34 -4.94
N SER A 79 -5.58 8.57 -3.73
CA SER A 79 -5.30 7.71 -2.58
C SER A 79 -5.69 6.27 -2.88
N LEU A 80 -6.84 6.05 -3.53
CA LEU A 80 -7.30 4.72 -3.91
C LEU A 80 -6.35 4.03 -4.89
N VAL A 81 -5.88 4.75 -5.93
CA VAL A 81 -4.93 4.19 -6.91
C VAL A 81 -3.61 3.82 -6.24
N LEU A 82 -3.08 4.71 -5.40
CA LEU A 82 -1.86 4.44 -4.63
C LEU A 82 -2.06 3.24 -3.70
N TYR A 83 -3.20 3.16 -3.02
CA TYR A 83 -3.51 2.07 -2.11
C TYR A 83 -3.63 0.73 -2.84
N ILE A 84 -4.27 0.70 -4.01
CA ILE A 84 -4.33 -0.50 -4.86
C ILE A 84 -2.92 -0.94 -5.26
N GLY A 85 -2.05 0.00 -5.62
CA GLY A 85 -0.65 -0.30 -5.96
C GLY A 85 0.11 -0.93 -4.79
N VAL A 86 -0.01 -0.36 -3.59
CA VAL A 86 0.60 -0.93 -2.37
C VAL A 86 0.03 -2.32 -2.07
N MET A 87 -1.28 -2.49 -2.20
CA MET A 87 -1.96 -3.77 -1.98
C MET A 87 -1.51 -4.85 -2.99
N ALA A 88 -1.22 -4.47 -4.24
CA ALA A 88 -0.67 -5.39 -5.22
C ALA A 88 0.75 -5.84 -4.85
N ILE A 89 1.60 -4.93 -4.37
CA ILE A 89 2.94 -5.27 -3.86
C ILE A 89 2.80 -6.24 -2.69
N HIS A 90 1.91 -5.94 -1.75
CA HIS A 90 1.61 -6.81 -0.63
C HIS A 90 1.20 -8.21 -1.11
N PHE A 91 0.22 -8.30 -1.99
CA PHE A 91 -0.24 -9.59 -2.51
C PHE A 91 0.89 -10.39 -3.19
N LEU A 92 1.73 -9.73 -4.00
CA LEU A 92 2.89 -10.36 -4.65
C LEU A 92 3.92 -10.84 -3.62
N THR A 93 4.25 -10.02 -2.61
CA THR A 93 5.14 -10.43 -1.52
C THR A 93 4.60 -11.66 -0.80
N GLY A 94 3.29 -11.70 -0.52
CA GLY A 94 2.62 -12.86 0.05
C GLY A 94 2.78 -14.12 -0.79
N LEU A 95 2.57 -14.02 -2.12
CA LEU A 95 2.72 -15.15 -3.04
C LEU A 95 4.17 -15.67 -3.15
N VAL A 96 5.14 -14.78 -3.08
CA VAL A 96 6.57 -15.15 -3.09
C VAL A 96 6.93 -15.89 -1.80
N VAL A 97 6.47 -15.36 -0.67
CA VAL A 97 6.72 -15.91 0.66
C VAL A 97 6.08 -17.29 0.87
N THR A 98 4.87 -17.51 0.34
CA THR A 98 4.22 -18.82 0.40
C THR A 98 4.79 -19.83 -0.59
N GLY A 99 5.79 -19.45 -1.39
CA GLY A 99 6.43 -20.29 -2.40
C GLY A 99 5.56 -20.54 -3.64
N MET A 100 4.42 -19.86 -3.75
CA MET A 100 3.54 -19.93 -4.93
C MET A 100 4.14 -19.21 -6.14
N VAL A 101 5.01 -18.23 -5.92
CA VAL A 101 5.76 -17.51 -6.94
C VAL A 101 7.25 -17.75 -6.75
N SER A 102 7.91 -18.27 -7.78
CA SER A 102 9.33 -18.65 -7.72
C SER A 102 10.26 -17.44 -7.80
N GLY A 103 11.50 -17.58 -7.30
CA GLY A 103 12.52 -16.53 -7.38
C GLY A 103 12.85 -16.07 -8.81
N ALA A 104 12.50 -16.87 -9.83
CA ALA A 104 12.64 -16.50 -11.24
C ALA A 104 11.74 -15.31 -11.63
N PHE A 105 10.50 -15.28 -11.12
CA PHE A 105 9.59 -14.15 -11.35
C PHE A 105 10.14 -12.87 -10.72
N ILE A 106 10.73 -12.96 -9.53
CA ILE A 106 11.32 -11.80 -8.85
C ILE A 106 12.54 -11.28 -9.60
N GLN A 107 13.37 -12.17 -10.17
CA GLN A 107 14.48 -11.75 -11.02
C GLN A 107 14.01 -11.07 -12.32
N GLU A 108 12.94 -11.57 -12.93
CA GLU A 108 12.36 -11.00 -14.15
C GLU A 108 11.71 -9.63 -13.90
N LEU A 109 11.04 -9.46 -12.76
CA LEU A 109 10.48 -8.17 -12.38
C LEU A 109 11.59 -7.14 -12.12
N ASN A 110 12.65 -7.55 -11.43
CA ASN A 110 13.78 -6.70 -11.08
C ASN A 110 14.69 -6.37 -12.28
N SER A 111 14.73 -7.24 -13.29
CA SER A 111 15.38 -6.93 -14.58
C SER A 111 14.57 -5.94 -15.39
N TRP A 112 13.24 -6.12 -15.46
CA TRP A 112 12.34 -5.17 -16.12
C TRP A 112 12.41 -3.78 -15.49
N THR A 113 12.35 -3.66 -14.15
CA THR A 113 12.44 -2.36 -13.47
C THR A 113 13.76 -1.65 -13.77
N ARG A 114 14.88 -2.39 -13.79
CA ARG A 114 16.18 -1.82 -14.16
C ARG A 114 16.21 -1.35 -15.61
N SER A 115 15.65 -2.12 -16.54
CA SER A 115 15.57 -1.73 -17.95
C SER A 115 14.75 -0.45 -18.15
N VAL A 116 13.61 -0.32 -17.45
CA VAL A 116 12.78 0.90 -17.50
C VAL A 116 13.51 2.11 -16.92
N LEU A 117 14.20 1.94 -15.79
CA LEU A 117 15.00 3.02 -15.18
C LEU A 117 16.14 3.47 -16.10
N ILE A 118 16.87 2.54 -16.70
CA ILE A 118 17.95 2.83 -17.65
C ILE A 118 17.39 3.57 -18.88
N PHE A 119 16.27 3.09 -19.44
CA PHE A 119 15.61 3.72 -20.58
C PHE A 119 15.14 5.15 -20.26
N SER A 120 14.60 5.37 -19.06
CA SER A 120 14.22 6.71 -18.59
C SER A 120 15.41 7.66 -18.47
N HIS A 121 16.57 7.15 -18.04
CA HIS A 121 17.79 7.93 -17.90
C HIS A 121 18.40 8.28 -19.27
N GLN A 122 18.32 7.38 -20.25
CA GLN A 122 18.75 7.62 -21.63
C GLN A 122 17.90 8.69 -22.33
N ILE A 123 16.59 8.68 -22.14
CA ILE A 123 15.69 9.71 -22.70
C ILE A 123 15.98 11.09 -22.07
N ALA A 124 16.19 11.14 -20.75
CA ALA A 124 16.53 12.38 -20.06
C ALA A 124 17.88 12.97 -20.53
N ALA A 125 18.86 12.11 -20.83
CA ALA A 125 20.17 12.55 -21.33
C ALA A 125 20.11 13.11 -22.77
N HIS A 126 19.21 12.59 -23.62
CA HIS A 126 19.06 13.03 -25.01
C HIS A 126 18.24 14.32 -25.20
N THR A 127 17.55 14.80 -24.16
CA THR A 127 16.70 16.00 -24.23
C THR A 127 17.46 17.28 -23.81
N ILE A 128 18.70 17.14 -23.30
CA ILE A 128 19.54 18.24 -22.79
C ILE A 128 20.73 18.55 -23.73
N SER A 129 20.89 17.79 -24.81
CA SER A 129 21.88 18.03 -25.89
C SER A 129 21.25 18.71 -27.09
#